data_AF-A0A820VAP5-F1
#
_entry.id   AF-A0A820VAP5-F1
#
_cell.length_a   1.000
_cell.length_b   1.000
_cell.length_c   1.000
_cell.angle_alpha   90.00
_cell.angle_beta   90.00
_cell.angle_gamma   90.00
#
_symmetry.space_group_name_H-M   'P 1'
#
loop_
_entity.id
_entity.type
_entity.pdbx_description
1 polymer ?
#
loop_
_entity_poly.entity_id
_entity_poly.type
_entity_poly.pdbx_seq_one_letter_code
_entity_poly.pdbx_strand_id
1 'polypeptide(L)' 'MAMHHGGYFHYCQSLYKQVQLLGLATTYLEDESTRLSCRSTMVFALLPIELIEEAAQLLEDDSLAEMAGFFKYFKYQWLI' A
#
# COMPACT_ATOMS: atom_id res chain seq x y z
N MET A 1 -25.90 4.12 -8.11
CA MET A 1 -25.91 3.14 -7.00
C MET A 1 -24.53 2.51 -6.96
N ALA A 2 -23.75 2.81 -5.93
CA ALA A 2 -22.29 2.70 -5.90
C ALA A 2 -21.79 1.24 -5.86
N MET A 3 -21.11 0.81 -6.93
CA MET A 3 -20.30 -0.43 -6.96
C MET A 3 -18.93 -0.29 -6.26
N HIS A 4 -18.68 0.81 -5.55
CA HIS A 4 -17.34 1.19 -5.08
C HIS A 4 -16.87 0.53 -3.78
N HIS A 5 -17.74 -0.13 -3.00
CA HIS A 5 -17.37 -0.65 -1.68
C HIS A 5 -16.58 -1.97 -1.72
N GLY A 6 -16.90 -2.87 -2.65
CA GLY A 6 -16.25 -4.19 -2.75
C GLY A 6 -14.82 -4.12 -3.27
N GLY A 7 -14.59 -3.36 -4.34
CA GLY A 7 -13.25 -3.22 -4.96
C GLY A 7 -12.24 -2.58 -4.01
N TYR A 8 -12.63 -1.47 -3.37
CA TYR A 8 -11.79 -0.81 -2.36
C TYR A 8 -11.49 -1.73 -1.18
N PHE A 9 -12.50 -2.44 -0.66
CA PHE A 9 -12.31 -3.39 0.43
C PHE A 9 -11.33 -4.51 0.05
N HIS A 10 -11.50 -5.14 -1.11
CA HIS A 10 -10.59 -6.19 -1.58
C HIS A 10 -9.17 -5.68 -1.83
N TYR A 11 -9.03 -4.46 -2.32
CA TYR A 11 -7.74 -3.78 -2.47
C TYR A 11 -7.03 -3.61 -1.12
N CYS A 12 -7.69 -2.97 -0.16
CA CYS A 12 -7.13 -2.78 1.18
C CYS A 12 -6.80 -4.12 1.87
N GLN A 13 -7.69 -5.11 1.74
CA GLN A 13 -7.49 -6.44 2.28
C GLN A 13 -6.26 -7.13 1.67
N SER A 14 -6.04 -6.97 0.36
CA SER A 14 -4.89 -7.57 -0.33
C SER A 14 -3.57 -6.93 0.12
N LEU A 15 -3.54 -5.60 0.26
CA LEU A 15 -2.38 -4.89 0.80
C LEU A 15 -2.08 -5.34 2.25
N TYR A 16 -3.10 -5.40 3.10
CA TYR A 16 -2.92 -5.85 4.49
C TYR A 16 -2.44 -7.30 4.56
N LYS A 17 -2.97 -8.19 3.71
CA LYS A 17 -2.48 -9.56 3.60
C LYS A 17 -1.00 -9.60 3.19
N GLN A 18 -0.58 -8.72 2.28
CA GLN A 18 0.81 -8.64 1.88
C GLN A 18 1.74 -8.19 3.01
N VAL A 19 1.30 -7.25 3.87
CA VAL A 19 2.03 -6.88 5.10
C VAL A 19 2.28 -8.12 5.97
N GLN A 20 1.28 -8.99 6.13
CA GLN A 20 1.44 -10.23 6.90
C GLN A 20 2.40 -11.23 6.22
N LEU A 21 2.26 -11.43 4.90
CA LEU A 21 3.09 -12.37 4.13
C LEU A 21 4.56 -11.99 4.09
N LEU A 22 4.87 -10.70 4.17
CA LEU A 22 6.24 -10.19 4.19
C LEU A 22 6.85 -10.17 5.60
N GLY A 23 6.14 -10.63 6.63
CA GLY A 23 6.62 -10.59 8.01
C GLY A 23 6.61 -9.20 8.65
N LEU A 24 5.96 -8.22 8.01
CA LEU A 24 5.88 -6.82 8.45
C LEU A 24 4.80 -6.60 9.52
N ALA A 25 4.14 -7.65 10.00
CA ALA A 25 3.04 -7.54 10.95
C ALA A 25 3.43 -6.85 12.26
N THR A 26 4.60 -7.20 12.81
CA THR A 26 5.15 -6.57 14.02
C THR A 26 5.56 -5.13 13.74
N THR A 27 6.33 -4.88 12.67
CA THR A 27 6.74 -3.53 12.26
C THR A 27 5.52 -2.61 12.04
N TYR A 28 4.45 -3.10 11.40
CA TYR A 28 3.22 -2.32 11.20
C TYR A 28 2.52 -1.91 12.52
N LEU A 29 2.65 -2.71 13.58
CA LEU A 29 2.07 -2.39 14.89
C LEU A 29 2.95 -1.40 15.66
N GLU A 30 4.26 -1.61 15.63
CA GLU A 30 5.23 -0.90 16.48
C GLU A 30 5.76 0.39 15.84
N ASP A 31 5.90 0.42 14.51
CA ASP A 31 6.43 1.56 13.76
C ASP A 31 5.33 2.36 13.06
N GLU A 32 5.20 3.63 13.46
CA GLU A 32 4.19 4.52 12.91
C GLU A 32 4.44 4.85 11.43
N SER A 33 5.71 4.96 11.00
CA SER A 33 6.06 5.27 9.62
C SER A 33 5.58 4.17 8.67
N THR A 34 5.89 2.91 8.99
CA THR A 34 5.43 1.72 8.27
C THR A 34 3.91 1.64 8.21
N ARG A 35 3.24 1.89 9.32
CA ARG A 35 1.77 1.92 9.37
C ARG A 35 1.20 3.01 8.47
N LEU A 36 1.80 4.20 8.49
CA LEU A 36 1.38 5.31 7.65
C LEU A 36 1.61 4.99 6.18
N SER A 37 2.77 4.47 5.79
CA SER A 37 3.07 4.09 4.40
C SER A 37 2.10 3.03 3.86
N CYS A 38 1.77 2.02 4.66
CA CYS A 38 0.75 1.03 4.31
C CYS A 38 -0.63 1.67 4.09
N ARG A 39 -1.05 2.56 5.00
CA ARG A 39 -2.35 3.24 4.91
C ARG A 39 -2.42 4.24 3.77
N SER A 40 -1.36 4.99 3.52
CA SER A 40 -1.27 5.92 2.40
C SER A 40 -1.37 5.17 1.07
N THR A 41 -0.74 4.00 0.97
CA THR A 41 -0.90 3.12 -0.20
C THR A 41 -2.36 2.67 -0.38
N MET A 42 -3.08 2.37 0.72
CA MET A 42 -4.52 2.06 0.64
C MET A 42 -5.37 3.23 0.12
N VAL A 43 -4.94 4.47 0.34
CA VAL A 43 -5.64 5.68 -0.14
C VAL A 43 -5.44 5.88 -1.65
N PHE A 44 -4.43 5.28 -2.29
CA PHE A 44 -4.18 5.45 -3.72
C PHE A 44 -5.35 5.05 -4.63
N ALA A 45 -6.20 4.11 -4.19
CA ALA A 45 -7.43 3.79 -4.91
C ALA A 45 -8.43 4.96 -5.03
N LEU A 46 -8.20 6.05 -4.29
CA LEU A 46 -8.99 7.28 -4.28
C LEU A 46 -8.28 8.46 -4.94
N LEU A 47 -7.03 8.28 -5.40
CA LEU A 47 -6.27 9.32 -6.09
C LEU A 47 -6.54 9.31 -7.60
N PRO A 48 -6.38 10.46 -8.29
CA PRO A 48 -6.26 10.48 -9.74
C PRO A 48 -5.12 9.57 -10.21
N ILE A 49 -5.36 8.81 -11.28
CA ILE A 49 -4.43 7.77 -11.75
C ILE A 49 -3.05 8.34 -12.12
N GLU A 50 -3.02 9.59 -12.59
CA GLU A 50 -1.83 10.30 -13.02
C GLU A 50 -0.87 10.61 -11.86
N LEU A 51 -1.37 10.61 -10.61
CA LEU A 51 -0.59 10.91 -9.42
C LEU A 51 -0.07 9.67 -8.69
N ILE A 52 -0.57 8.48 -9.03
CA ILE A 52 -0.32 7.28 -8.24
C ILE A 52 1.14 6.84 -8.34
N GLU A 53 1.73 6.86 -9.53
CA GLU A 53 3.11 6.39 -9.74
C GLU A 53 4.13 7.28 -9.02
N GLU A 54 3.98 8.61 -9.12
CA GLU A 54 4.81 9.58 -8.41
C GLU A 54 4.64 9.45 -6.89
N ALA A 55 3.40 9.40 -6.40
CA ALA A 55 3.12 9.23 -4.97
C ALA A 55 3.67 7.91 -4.42
N ALA A 56 3.60 6.82 -5.20
CA ALA A 56 4.13 5.52 -4.82
C ALA A 56 5.66 5.54 -4.74
N GLN A 57 6.34 6.24 -5.66
CA GLN A 57 7.79 6.39 -5.62
C GLN A 57 8.23 7.20 -4.40
N LEU A 58 7.59 8.33 -4.12
CA LEU A 58 7.88 9.16 -2.95
C LEU A 58 7.71 8.36 -1.64
N LEU A 59 6.63 7.60 -1.53
CA LEU A 59 6.37 6.77 -0.35
C LEU A 59 7.36 5.61 -0.20
N GLU A 60 7.86 5.04 -1.30
CA GLU A 60 8.90 4.01 -1.26
C GLU A 60 10.24 4.59 -0.82
N ASP A 61 10.61 5.76 -1.35
CA ASP A 61 11.86 6.45 -1.04
C ASP A 61 11.93 6.87 0.45
N ASP A 62 10.80 7.25 1.04
CA ASP A 62 10.69 7.62 2.46
C ASP A 62 10.45 6.41 3.40
N SER A 63 10.36 5.18 2.86
CA SER A 63 10.07 3.99 3.65
C SER A 63 11.30 3.25 4.18
N LEU A 64 11.08 2.41 5.19
CA LEU A 64 12.12 1.51 5.69
C LEU A 64 12.52 0.49 4.61
N ALA A 65 13.80 0.10 4.54
CA ALA A 65 14.29 -0.82 3.53
C ALA A 65 13.55 -2.18 3.51
N GLU A 66 13.05 -2.64 4.66
CA GLU A 66 12.23 -3.85 4.79
C GLU A 66 10.87 -3.76 4.05
N MET A 67 10.38 -2.54 3.78
CA MET A 67 9.15 -2.29 3.01
C MET A 67 9.33 -2.43 1.50
N ALA A 68 10.56 -2.59 0.99
CA ALA A 68 10.80 -2.72 -0.46
C ALA A 68 9.98 -3.86 -1.10
N GLY A 69 9.79 -4.98 -0.37
CA GLY A 69 8.95 -6.08 -0.82
C GLY A 69 7.47 -5.71 -0.98
N PHE A 70 6.97 -4.81 -0.12
CA PHE A 70 5.60 -4.33 -0.17
C PHE A 70 5.37 -3.40 -1.37
N PHE A 71 6.24 -2.42 -1.59
CA PHE A 71 6.14 -1.51 -2.74
C PHE A 71 6.34 -2.24 -4.07
N LYS A 72 7.26 -3.21 -4.12
CA LYS A 72 7.39 -4.10 -5.28
C LYS A 72 6.09 -4.84 -5.60
N TYR A 73 5.43 -5.43 -4.59
CA TYR A 73 4.13 -6.08 -4.79
C TYR A 73 3.08 -5.08 -5.26
N PHE A 74 3.00 -3.91 -4.62
CA PHE A 74 2.03 -2.89 -4.96
C PHE A 74 2.14 -2.46 -6.43
N LYS A 75 3.34 -2.05 -6.85
CA LYS A 75 3.61 -1.63 -8.23
C LYS A 75 3.30 -2.73 -9.24
N TYR A 76 3.74 -3.96 -8.97
CA TYR A 76 3.52 -5.09 -9.90
C TYR A 76 2.06 -5.54 -9.99
N GLN A 77 1.31 -5.52 -8.89
CA GLN A 77 -0.05 -6.08 -8.88
C GLN A 77 -1.14 -5.04 -9.19
N TRP A 78 -0.88 -3.77 -8.92
CA TRP A 78 -1.90 -2.72 -8.92
C TRP A 78 -1.62 -1.52 -9.82
N LEU A 79 -0.40 -1.35 -10.35
CA LEU A 79 -0.04 -0.25 -11.27
C LEU A 79 0.22 -0.68 -12.72
N ILE A 80 -0.05 -1.95 -13.06
CA ILE A 80 0.07 -2.46 -14.45
C ILE A 80 -1.22 -2.21 -15.24
#